data_AF-A0A9P0Z084-F1
#
_entry.id   AF-A0A9P0Z084-F1
#
_cell.length_a   1.000
_cell.length_b   1.000
_cell.length_c   1.000
_cell.angle_alpha   90.00
_cell.angle_beta   90.00
_cell.angle_gamma   90.00
#
_symmetry.space_group_name_H-M   'P 1'
#
loop_
_entity.id
_entity.type
_entity.pdbx_description
1 polymer ?
#
loop_
_entity_poly.entity_id
_entity_poly.type
_entity_poly.pdbx_seq_one_letter_code
_entity_poly.pdbx_strand_id
1 'polypeptide(L)'
;MEACKRCEKELVGGFHDGAYCRKCQKSISLLGDAEGRGGIITQAVGNTSSGRRRFGSILRKKSSSSGSPKSFSFSFRPNGVSFNIQEDTPYGKRALLCGVTYQKEKYKLRGTLLDVKSMRDLLVERFGFQPASILILAEEEPFREPTRKNILEGFKWLMRNLRAGDSVVFYFSGHGLRQRELEGDEIDGFDETICPLDFKSEGMIPDNAINDIIVRPLKEGIKLHAIVDACHSGTILDLPRIYSRNEKRWTNNEPPSRTYKGTNGGKAICFSACEDHQLAADTSAFSEGKYMNGAMTYTFIKAIKENVNVTYSGLMHYMHQSIKSANVGIGCLPSLNPFYRKLVQDPVLSTSHDFDVTQKLNL
;
A
#
# COMPACT_ATOMS: atom_id res chain seq x y z
N MET A 1 -18.02 40.99 -10.42
CA MET A 1 -18.86 39.87 -9.94
C MET A 1 -19.52 39.25 -11.17
N GLU A 2 -19.28 37.97 -11.41
CA GLU A 2 -19.85 37.27 -12.56
C GLU A 2 -21.27 36.78 -12.26
N ALA A 3 -22.18 36.93 -13.23
CA ALA A 3 -23.57 36.47 -13.13
C ALA A 3 -23.78 35.20 -13.96
N CYS A 4 -24.65 34.31 -13.46
CA CYS A 4 -25.01 33.08 -14.16
C CYS A 4 -25.72 33.40 -15.48
N LYS A 5 -25.17 32.95 -16.62
CA LYS A 5 -25.78 33.16 -17.96
C LYS A 5 -27.19 32.58 -18.12
N ARG A 6 -27.62 31.67 -17.24
CA ARG A 6 -28.93 31.01 -17.32
C ARG A 6 -30.02 31.72 -16.51
N CYS A 7 -29.68 32.35 -15.39
CA CYS A 7 -30.68 32.93 -14.49
C CYS A 7 -30.33 34.33 -13.98
N GLU A 8 -29.22 34.91 -14.47
CA GLU A 8 -28.76 36.28 -14.21
C GLU A 8 -28.54 36.61 -12.72
N LYS A 9 -28.40 35.59 -11.87
CA LYS A 9 -28.08 35.76 -10.45
C LYS A 9 -26.58 35.62 -10.22
N GLU A 10 -26.10 36.33 -9.22
CA GLU A 10 -24.69 36.33 -8.83
C GLU A 10 -24.20 34.92 -8.50
N LEU A 11 -22.99 34.62 -8.96
CA LEU A 11 -22.28 33.38 -8.67
C LEU A 11 -21.54 33.51 -7.34
N VAL A 12 -21.39 32.39 -6.64
CA VAL A 12 -20.70 32.31 -5.34
C VAL A 12 -19.49 31.39 -5.50
N GLY A 13 -18.30 31.85 -5.09
CA GLY A 13 -17.03 31.11 -5.19
C GLY A 13 -15.88 31.97 -5.70
N GLY A 14 -14.69 31.85 -5.09
CA GLY A 14 -13.47 32.62 -5.42
C GLY A 14 -12.51 31.85 -6.33
N PHE A 15 -11.51 32.58 -6.86
CA PHE A 15 -10.61 32.32 -8.00
C PHE A 15 -9.95 30.92 -8.18
N HIS A 16 -10.16 29.96 -7.28
CA HIS A 16 -9.57 28.61 -7.38
C HIS A 16 -10.58 27.44 -7.34
N ASP A 17 -11.81 27.64 -6.86
CA ASP A 17 -12.78 26.53 -6.64
C ASP A 17 -13.91 26.45 -7.69
N GLY A 18 -13.85 27.28 -8.74
CA GLY A 18 -14.92 27.37 -9.74
C GLY A 18 -16.16 28.09 -9.21
N ALA A 19 -16.90 28.73 -10.12
CA ALA A 19 -18.04 29.55 -9.75
C ALA A 19 -19.32 28.71 -9.67
N TYR A 20 -20.12 28.83 -8.59
CA TYR A 20 -21.34 28.04 -8.40
C TYR A 20 -22.60 28.92 -8.38
N CYS A 21 -23.63 28.51 -9.12
CA CYS A 21 -24.94 29.16 -9.07
C CYS A 21 -25.88 28.45 -8.10
N ARG A 22 -26.25 29.10 -6.99
CA ARG A 22 -27.20 28.53 -6.00
C ARG A 22 -28.58 28.24 -6.58
N LYS A 23 -29.05 29.08 -7.51
CA LYS A 23 -30.40 28.93 -8.08
C LYS A 23 -30.47 27.81 -9.12
N CYS A 24 -29.42 27.61 -9.91
CA CYS A 24 -29.37 26.57 -10.92
C CYS A 24 -28.72 25.27 -10.45
N GLN A 25 -28.15 25.26 -9.22
CA GLN A 25 -27.41 24.15 -8.62
C GLN A 25 -26.37 23.52 -9.57
N LYS A 26 -25.60 24.37 -10.25
CA LYS A 26 -24.55 23.93 -11.19
C LYS A 26 -23.25 24.70 -10.97
N SER A 27 -22.13 23.97 -11.00
CA SER A 27 -20.78 24.51 -11.09
C SER A 27 -20.49 24.95 -12.53
N ILE A 28 -19.93 26.14 -12.69
CA ILE A 28 -19.49 26.72 -13.95
C ILE A 28 -17.97 26.69 -13.95
N SER A 29 -17.38 25.92 -14.87
CA SER A 29 -15.94 25.93 -15.14
C SER A 29 -15.58 27.18 -15.95
N LEU A 30 -14.72 28.04 -15.41
CA LEU A 30 -14.21 29.24 -16.10
C LEU A 30 -13.05 28.92 -17.06
N LEU A 31 -13.12 27.80 -17.77
CA LEU A 31 -12.21 27.45 -18.85
C LEU A 31 -13.06 27.08 -20.07
N GLY A 32 -12.90 27.88 -21.12
CA GLY A 32 -13.84 28.01 -22.24
C GLY A 32 -14.11 26.75 -23.04
N ASP A 33 -15.37 26.62 -23.44
CA ASP A 33 -15.88 25.63 -24.39
C ASP A 33 -15.34 25.91 -25.80
N ALA A 34 -14.70 24.92 -26.41
CA ALA A 34 -14.49 24.85 -27.85
C ALA A 34 -15.39 23.73 -28.41
N GLU A 35 -16.60 24.10 -28.83
CA GLU A 35 -17.46 23.26 -29.67
C GLU A 35 -16.83 23.12 -31.07
N GLY A 36 -16.65 21.88 -31.53
CA GLY A 36 -16.23 21.55 -32.88
C GLY A 36 -17.05 20.37 -33.41
N ARG A 37 -17.87 20.67 -34.42
CA ARG A 37 -18.88 19.82 -35.06
C ARG A 37 -18.30 18.60 -35.79
N GLY A 38 -19.19 17.63 -36.03
CA GLY A 38 -18.90 16.33 -36.61
C GLY A 38 -18.58 16.31 -38.11
N GLY A 39 -18.23 15.10 -38.58
CA GLY A 39 -17.98 14.81 -39.99
C GLY A 39 -17.63 13.34 -40.20
N ILE A 40 -18.62 12.56 -40.63
CA ILE A 40 -18.49 11.19 -41.16
C ILE A 40 -17.84 11.26 -42.55
N ILE A 41 -16.76 10.51 -42.81
CA ILE A 41 -16.38 10.05 -44.17
C ILE A 41 -15.77 8.64 -44.11
N THR A 42 -16.31 7.76 -44.96
CA THR A 42 -15.94 6.37 -45.28
C THR A 42 -14.80 6.26 -46.32
N GLN A 43 -14.24 5.03 -46.44
CA GLN A 43 -13.39 4.50 -47.53
C GLN A 43 -11.89 4.88 -47.47
N ALA A 44 -10.89 4.10 -47.90
CA ALA A 44 -10.75 2.72 -48.38
C ALA A 44 -9.24 2.37 -48.41
N VAL A 45 -8.94 1.06 -48.38
CA VAL A 45 -7.86 0.28 -49.01
C VAL A 45 -6.60 1.02 -49.53
N GLY A 46 -5.42 0.53 -49.13
CA GLY A 46 -4.15 0.84 -49.78
C GLY A 46 -2.97 0.01 -49.27
N ASN A 47 -2.80 -1.19 -49.84
CA ASN A 47 -1.62 -2.05 -49.71
C ASN A 47 -0.46 -1.44 -50.51
N THR A 48 0.76 -1.36 -49.95
CA THR A 48 1.99 -1.44 -50.75
C THR A 48 3.16 -2.02 -49.97
N SER A 49 3.85 -2.90 -50.69
CA SER A 49 5.00 -3.72 -50.33
C SER A 49 6.33 -3.08 -50.71
N SER A 50 7.35 -3.29 -49.87
CA SER A 50 8.78 -3.32 -50.26
C SER A 50 9.57 -3.77 -49.02
N GLY A 51 10.43 -4.78 -48.97
CA GLY A 51 11.18 -5.50 -50.00
C GLY A 51 12.67 -5.44 -49.64
N ARG A 52 13.29 -6.61 -49.36
CA ARG A 52 14.73 -6.94 -49.58
C ARG A 52 15.73 -6.30 -48.57
N ARG A 53 16.82 -6.91 -48.06
CA ARG A 53 17.67 -8.09 -48.39
C ARG A 53 18.38 -8.62 -47.12
N ARG A 54 18.69 -9.93 -47.15
CA ARG A 54 19.75 -10.60 -46.38
C ARG A 54 21.14 -10.14 -46.86
N PHE A 55 22.08 -10.00 -45.92
CA PHE A 55 23.50 -10.29 -46.14
C PHE A 55 24.05 -10.98 -44.89
N GLY A 56 24.67 -12.13 -45.09
CA GLY A 56 25.51 -12.77 -44.09
C GLY A 56 26.97 -12.42 -44.33
N SER A 57 27.77 -12.42 -43.27
CA SER A 57 29.21 -12.63 -43.38
C SER A 57 29.74 -13.29 -42.11
N ILE A 58 30.61 -14.27 -42.37
CA ILE A 58 31.37 -15.12 -41.46
C ILE A 58 32.62 -14.35 -41.05
N LEU A 59 32.96 -14.32 -39.75
CA LEU A 59 34.34 -14.13 -39.28
C LEU A 59 34.57 -14.94 -37.99
N ARG A 60 35.73 -15.59 -37.95
CA ARG A 60 36.16 -16.64 -37.01
C ARG A 60 37.44 -16.17 -36.30
N LYS A 61 37.63 -16.62 -35.04
CA LYS A 61 38.81 -16.48 -34.13
C LYS A 61 38.84 -15.17 -33.32
N LYS A 62 39.23 -15.13 -32.04
CA LYS A 62 39.93 -16.08 -31.15
C LYS A 62 39.65 -15.71 -29.69
N SER A 63 39.78 -16.70 -28.82
CA SER A 63 39.61 -16.74 -27.37
C SER A 63 40.46 -15.76 -26.55
N SER A 64 39.85 -15.13 -25.55
CA SER A 64 40.43 -14.93 -24.22
C SER A 64 39.31 -14.74 -23.17
N SER A 65 39.46 -15.47 -22.07
CA SER A 65 38.68 -15.57 -20.82
C SER A 65 37.69 -14.45 -20.47
N SER A 66 36.39 -14.79 -20.49
CA SER A 66 35.33 -14.08 -19.77
C SER A 66 34.90 -14.88 -18.52
N GLY A 67 35.19 -14.35 -17.34
CA GLY A 67 34.49 -14.70 -16.12
C GLY A 67 33.26 -13.81 -15.99
N SER A 68 32.12 -14.25 -16.53
CA SER A 68 30.83 -13.59 -16.32
C SER A 68 30.28 -13.97 -14.93
N PRO A 69 29.70 -13.03 -14.17
CA PRO A 69 29.02 -13.36 -12.93
C PRO A 69 27.78 -14.20 -13.26
N LYS A 70 27.63 -15.31 -12.53
CA LYS A 70 26.53 -16.26 -12.65
C LYS A 70 25.19 -15.51 -12.67
N SER A 71 24.45 -15.65 -13.76
CA SER A 71 23.04 -15.29 -13.80
C SER A 71 22.33 -16.15 -12.76
N PHE A 72 21.85 -15.52 -11.69
CA PHE A 72 20.91 -16.15 -10.77
C PHE A 72 19.59 -16.32 -11.51
N SER A 73 19.43 -17.46 -12.19
CA SER A 73 18.11 -17.92 -12.61
C SER A 73 17.35 -18.38 -11.37
N PHE A 74 16.50 -17.50 -10.84
CA PHE A 74 15.50 -17.90 -9.85
C PHE A 74 14.45 -18.75 -10.57
N SER A 75 14.61 -20.07 -10.48
CA SER A 75 13.56 -21.00 -10.86
C SER A 75 12.48 -20.96 -9.76
N PHE A 76 11.45 -20.15 -10.00
CA PHE A 76 10.18 -20.27 -9.30
C PHE A 76 9.65 -21.70 -9.53
N ARG A 77 9.62 -22.52 -8.49
CA ARG A 77 8.74 -23.69 -8.48
C ARG A 77 7.38 -23.20 -8.01
N PRO A 78 6.36 -23.21 -8.88
CA PRO A 78 5.01 -22.93 -8.44
C PRO A 78 4.57 -24.16 -7.65
N ASN A 79 4.69 -24.11 -6.32
CA ASN A 79 3.76 -24.87 -5.51
C ASN A 79 2.42 -24.12 -5.60
N GLY A 80 1.79 -24.23 -6.76
CA GLY A 80 0.43 -23.81 -7.01
C GLY A 80 -0.48 -24.67 -6.16
N VAL A 81 -0.76 -24.21 -4.95
CA VAL A 81 -1.91 -24.68 -4.21
C VAL A 81 -3.01 -23.68 -4.52
N SER A 82 -3.89 -24.05 -5.44
CA SER A 82 -5.21 -23.45 -5.53
C SER A 82 -5.91 -23.70 -4.20
N PHE A 83 -5.74 -22.77 -3.24
CA PHE A 83 -6.34 -22.92 -1.92
C PHE A 83 -7.85 -22.88 -2.05
N ASN A 84 -8.49 -24.01 -1.80
CA ASN A 84 -9.92 -24.05 -1.56
C ASN A 84 -10.14 -23.44 -0.17
N ILE A 85 -10.93 -22.36 -0.06
CA ILE A 85 -11.16 -21.63 1.21
C ILE A 85 -11.76 -22.56 2.30
N GLN A 86 -12.16 -23.78 1.94
CA GLN A 86 -12.77 -24.77 2.82
C GLN A 86 -11.83 -25.73 3.58
N GLU A 87 -10.53 -25.85 3.30
CA GLU A 87 -9.66 -26.77 4.08
C GLU A 87 -9.20 -26.17 5.42
N ASP A 88 -9.03 -27.03 6.45
CA ASP A 88 -8.64 -26.67 7.81
C ASP A 88 -7.48 -25.65 7.85
N THR A 89 -7.71 -24.53 8.51
CA THR A 89 -6.71 -23.46 8.60
C THR A 89 -5.56 -23.85 9.53
N PRO A 90 -4.28 -23.64 9.14
CA PRO A 90 -3.12 -23.96 9.99
C PRO A 90 -3.15 -23.21 11.33
N TYR A 91 -2.84 -23.91 12.43
CA TYR A 91 -2.64 -23.32 13.75
C TYR A 91 -1.24 -22.67 13.88
N GLY A 92 -1.08 -21.74 14.82
CA GLY A 92 0.17 -21.04 15.07
C GLY A 92 0.31 -19.76 14.24
N LYS A 93 1.30 -19.71 13.34
CA LYS A 93 1.65 -18.52 12.57
C LYS A 93 0.94 -18.49 11.21
N ARG A 94 0.13 -17.44 10.94
CA ARG A 94 -0.61 -17.28 9.68
C ARG A 94 -0.51 -15.87 9.14
N ALA A 95 -0.39 -15.69 7.83
CA ALA A 95 -0.30 -14.36 7.24
C ALA A 95 -1.22 -14.20 6.02
N LEU A 96 -1.80 -13.01 5.88
CA LEU A 96 -2.44 -12.53 4.66
C LEU A 96 -1.60 -11.39 4.10
N LEU A 97 -1.07 -11.55 2.88
CA LEU A 97 -0.29 -10.54 2.17
C LEU A 97 -1.07 -10.06 0.94
N CYS A 98 -1.39 -8.78 0.89
CA CYS A 98 -2.12 -8.15 -0.20
C CYS A 98 -1.23 -7.14 -0.91
N GLY A 99 -1.00 -7.31 -2.21
CA GLY A 99 -0.30 -6.35 -3.04
C GLY A 99 -1.15 -5.92 -4.23
N VAL A 100 -1.57 -4.66 -4.25
CA VAL A 100 -2.37 -4.08 -5.34
C VAL A 100 -1.51 -3.15 -6.20
N THR A 101 -1.23 -3.56 -7.44
CA THR A 101 -0.39 -2.83 -8.40
C THR A 101 -1.20 -1.96 -9.38
N TYR A 102 -2.49 -2.24 -9.58
CA TYR A 102 -3.38 -1.53 -10.51
C TYR A 102 -2.85 -1.52 -11.96
N GLN A 103 -2.38 -2.66 -12.49
CA GLN A 103 -1.58 -2.72 -13.72
C GLN A 103 -2.26 -2.07 -14.94
N LYS A 104 -3.59 -2.11 -14.98
CA LYS A 104 -4.44 -1.62 -16.06
C LYS A 104 -4.77 -0.13 -15.95
N GLU A 105 -4.30 0.53 -14.89
CA GLU A 105 -4.70 1.90 -14.52
C GLU A 105 -3.56 2.91 -14.70
N LYS A 106 -3.94 4.20 -14.82
CA LYS A 106 -2.97 5.30 -14.95
C LYS A 106 -2.14 5.52 -13.68
N TYR A 107 -2.67 5.13 -12.53
CA TYR A 107 -2.07 5.26 -11.20
C TYR A 107 -1.39 3.96 -10.74
N LYS A 108 -0.92 3.12 -11.66
CA LYS A 108 -0.25 1.86 -11.33
C LYS A 108 0.99 2.05 -10.44
N LEU A 109 1.21 1.09 -9.55
CA LEU A 109 2.38 0.98 -8.69
C LEU A 109 3.29 -0.14 -9.20
N ARG A 110 4.60 0.09 -9.21
CA ARG A 110 5.60 -0.85 -9.75
C ARG A 110 6.24 -1.72 -8.67
N GLY A 111 6.27 -1.25 -7.42
CA GLY A 111 6.99 -1.92 -6.34
C GLY A 111 6.23 -2.96 -5.54
N THR A 112 4.91 -2.87 -5.54
CA THR A 112 4.03 -3.62 -4.65
C THR A 112 4.22 -5.14 -4.72
N LEU A 113 4.45 -5.70 -5.90
CA LEU A 113 4.67 -7.14 -6.04
C LEU A 113 6.02 -7.59 -5.44
N LEU A 114 7.06 -6.77 -5.57
CA LEU A 114 8.36 -7.02 -4.95
C LEU A 114 8.28 -6.86 -3.44
N ASP A 115 7.49 -5.91 -2.97
CA ASP A 115 7.21 -5.70 -1.55
C ASP A 115 6.54 -6.93 -0.91
N VAL A 116 5.49 -7.47 -1.55
CA VAL A 116 4.83 -8.72 -1.12
C VAL A 116 5.80 -9.91 -1.09
N LYS A 117 6.60 -10.09 -2.14
CA LYS A 117 7.61 -11.17 -2.20
C LYS A 117 8.63 -11.02 -1.06
N SER A 118 9.12 -9.80 -0.84
CA SER A 118 10.10 -9.52 0.22
C SER A 118 9.53 -9.74 1.61
N MET A 119 8.26 -9.38 1.84
CA MET A 119 7.56 -9.62 3.10
C MET A 119 7.33 -11.12 3.35
N ARG A 120 6.89 -11.86 2.33
CA ARG A 120 6.74 -13.32 2.42
C ARG A 120 8.07 -13.98 2.82
N ASP A 121 9.14 -13.64 2.13
CA ASP A 121 10.45 -14.23 2.40
C ASP A 121 10.95 -13.85 3.80
N LEU A 122 10.73 -12.61 4.25
CA LEU A 122 11.00 -12.20 5.63
C LEU A 122 10.25 -13.07 6.65
N LEU A 123 8.95 -13.27 6.47
CA LEU A 123 8.11 -14.05 7.39
C LEU A 123 8.57 -15.51 7.47
N VAL A 124 8.90 -16.13 6.33
CA VAL A 124 9.39 -17.50 6.27
C VAL A 124 10.78 -17.62 6.90
N GLU A 125 11.74 -16.81 6.44
CA GLU A 125 13.15 -16.95 6.79
C GLU A 125 13.47 -16.50 8.21
N ARG A 126 12.78 -15.46 8.71
CA ARG A 126 13.13 -14.81 9.99
C ARG A 126 12.13 -15.08 11.10
N PHE A 127 10.87 -15.30 10.76
CA PHE A 127 9.81 -15.52 11.75
C PHE A 127 9.23 -16.93 11.73
N GLY A 128 9.69 -17.81 10.82
CA GLY A 128 9.31 -19.22 10.80
C GLY A 128 7.85 -19.47 10.41
N PHE A 129 7.25 -18.58 9.61
CA PHE A 129 5.95 -18.84 9.00
C PHE A 129 6.09 -19.99 8.00
N GLN A 130 5.15 -20.92 8.01
CA GLN A 130 5.12 -21.98 7.01
C GLN A 130 4.62 -21.38 5.69
N PRO A 131 5.23 -21.69 4.52
CA PRO A 131 4.74 -21.17 3.25
C PRO A 131 3.25 -21.46 2.99
N ALA A 132 2.75 -22.61 3.48
CA ALA A 132 1.35 -23.01 3.37
C ALA A 132 0.40 -22.22 4.31
N SER A 133 0.92 -21.51 5.30
CA SER A 133 0.13 -20.64 6.20
C SER A 133 0.16 -19.16 5.78
N ILE A 134 0.66 -18.86 4.58
CA ILE A 134 0.68 -17.51 4.00
C ILE A 134 -0.26 -17.48 2.79
N LEU A 135 -1.34 -16.72 2.89
CA LEU A 135 -2.23 -16.40 1.77
C LEU A 135 -1.74 -15.12 1.09
N ILE A 136 -1.53 -15.18 -0.22
CA ILE A 136 -1.10 -14.03 -1.02
C ILE A 136 -2.19 -13.66 -2.03
N LEU A 137 -2.56 -12.38 -2.05
CA LEU A 137 -3.43 -11.77 -3.05
C LEU A 137 -2.62 -10.73 -3.84
N ALA A 138 -2.48 -10.94 -5.15
CA ALA A 138 -1.70 -10.07 -6.03
C ALA A 138 -2.12 -10.24 -7.51
N GLU A 139 -1.87 -9.24 -8.34
CA GLU A 139 -2.10 -9.26 -9.80
C GLU A 139 -0.98 -10.03 -10.56
N GLU A 140 -0.63 -11.24 -10.09
CA GLU A 140 0.36 -12.12 -10.75
C GLU A 140 -0.04 -13.59 -10.52
N GLU A 141 -0.10 -14.39 -11.59
CA GLU A 141 -0.27 -15.84 -11.46
C GLU A 141 0.87 -16.47 -10.64
N PRO A 142 0.61 -17.40 -9.70
CA PRO A 142 -0.65 -18.11 -9.49
C PRO A 142 -1.56 -17.48 -8.39
N PHE A 143 -1.34 -16.22 -8.02
CA PHE A 143 -2.09 -15.59 -6.94
C PHE A 143 -3.48 -15.15 -7.39
N ARG A 144 -4.44 -15.13 -6.45
CA ARG A 144 -5.75 -14.55 -6.71
C ARG A 144 -5.64 -13.02 -6.72
N GLU A 145 -6.40 -12.38 -7.60
CA GLU A 145 -6.45 -10.93 -7.68
C GLU A 145 -6.95 -10.31 -6.35
N PRO A 146 -6.37 -9.19 -5.89
CA PRO A 146 -6.75 -8.53 -4.64
C PRO A 146 -8.00 -7.65 -4.82
N THR A 147 -9.12 -8.26 -5.22
CA THR A 147 -10.43 -7.62 -5.28
C THR A 147 -10.99 -7.36 -3.89
N ARG A 148 -11.98 -6.46 -3.76
CA ARG A 148 -12.63 -6.16 -2.48
C ARG A 148 -13.16 -7.43 -1.84
N LYS A 149 -13.84 -8.25 -2.63
CA LYS A 149 -14.35 -9.55 -2.19
C LYS A 149 -13.23 -10.47 -1.69
N ASN A 150 -12.16 -10.64 -2.46
CA ASN A 150 -11.07 -11.56 -2.11
C ASN A 150 -10.31 -11.09 -0.86
N ILE A 151 -10.12 -9.78 -0.67
CA ILE A 151 -9.50 -9.23 0.54
C ILE A 151 -10.38 -9.51 1.77
N LEU A 152 -11.69 -9.26 1.68
CA LEU A 152 -12.63 -9.53 2.78
C LEU A 152 -12.72 -11.03 3.11
N GLU A 153 -12.67 -11.90 2.10
CA GLU A 153 -12.57 -13.36 2.30
C GLU A 153 -11.22 -13.75 2.92
N GLY A 154 -10.14 -13.09 2.52
CA GLY A 154 -8.81 -13.23 3.10
C GLY A 154 -8.78 -12.87 4.59
N PHE A 155 -9.45 -11.78 4.99
CA PHE A 155 -9.59 -11.42 6.41
C PHE A 155 -10.34 -12.50 7.19
N LYS A 156 -11.46 -13.00 6.66
CA LYS A 156 -12.21 -14.09 7.29
C LYS A 156 -11.36 -15.35 7.43
N TRP A 157 -10.57 -15.69 6.41
CA TRP A 157 -9.62 -16.79 6.46
C TRP A 157 -8.52 -16.57 7.50
N LEU A 158 -7.98 -15.35 7.61
CA LEU A 158 -6.94 -15.00 8.58
C LEU A 158 -7.44 -15.22 10.01
N MET A 159 -8.70 -14.86 10.28
CA MET A 159 -9.32 -14.91 11.61
C MET A 159 -9.96 -16.26 11.97
N ARG A 160 -10.00 -17.21 11.03
CA ARG A 160 -10.71 -18.47 11.25
C ARG A 160 -9.98 -19.37 12.25
N ASN A 161 -10.76 -19.90 13.21
CA ASN A 161 -10.33 -20.91 14.19
C ASN A 161 -9.08 -20.53 15.00
N LEU A 162 -8.85 -19.23 15.23
CA LEU A 162 -7.71 -18.78 16.04
C LEU A 162 -7.84 -19.21 17.51
N ARG A 163 -6.71 -19.56 18.10
CA ARG A 163 -6.56 -20.02 19.49
C ARG A 163 -5.49 -19.22 20.20
N ALA A 164 -5.53 -19.21 21.53
CA ALA A 164 -4.45 -18.62 22.33
C ALA A 164 -3.09 -19.20 21.91
N GLY A 165 -2.11 -18.32 21.69
CA GLY A 165 -0.79 -18.66 21.16
C GLY A 165 -0.62 -18.40 19.66
N ASP A 166 -1.71 -18.23 18.90
CA ASP A 166 -1.64 -17.90 17.47
C ASP A 166 -1.09 -16.48 17.23
N SER A 167 -0.32 -16.33 16.15
CA SER A 167 0.27 -15.06 15.72
C SER A 167 -0.08 -14.84 14.25
N VAL A 168 -0.89 -13.82 13.99
CA VAL A 168 -1.38 -13.51 12.66
C VAL A 168 -0.79 -12.22 12.13
N VAL A 169 -0.46 -12.22 10.84
CA VAL A 169 0.08 -11.04 10.13
C VAL A 169 -0.88 -10.62 9.03
N PHE A 170 -1.21 -9.33 9.00
CA PHE A 170 -1.82 -8.70 7.83
C PHE A 170 -0.81 -7.75 7.20
N TYR A 171 -0.55 -7.91 5.91
CA TYR A 171 0.31 -7.02 5.16
C TYR A 171 -0.45 -6.45 3.97
N PHE A 172 -0.35 -5.14 3.77
CA PHE A 172 -0.90 -4.47 2.60
C PHE A 172 0.13 -3.52 1.99
N SER A 173 0.30 -3.58 0.67
CA SER A 173 0.99 -2.56 -0.11
C SER A 173 0.10 -2.18 -1.30
N GLY A 174 -0.15 -0.89 -1.46
CA GLY A 174 -1.09 -0.37 -2.46
C GLY A 174 -1.48 1.09 -2.19
N HIS A 175 -2.50 1.57 -2.90
CA HIS A 175 -3.09 2.87 -2.61
C HIS A 175 -3.93 2.83 -1.33
N GLY A 176 -3.83 3.91 -0.57
CA GLY A 176 -4.78 4.27 0.45
C GLY A 176 -5.32 5.68 0.17
N LEU A 177 -6.58 5.88 0.50
CA LEU A 177 -7.32 7.12 0.28
C LEU A 177 -8.13 7.44 1.54
N ARG A 178 -8.60 8.68 1.63
CA ARG A 178 -9.53 9.11 2.68
C ARG A 178 -10.90 9.30 2.08
N GLN A 179 -11.93 8.88 2.81
CA GLN A 179 -13.32 9.16 2.47
C GLN A 179 -13.96 9.95 3.59
N ARG A 180 -14.92 10.80 3.25
CA ARG A 180 -15.64 11.55 4.27
C ARG A 180 -16.44 10.57 5.12
N GLU A 181 -16.21 10.68 6.42
CA GLU A 181 -16.84 9.84 7.41
C GLU A 181 -18.30 10.26 7.61
N LEU A 182 -19.19 9.30 7.90
CA LEU A 182 -20.63 9.54 8.03
C LEU A 182 -21.13 9.44 9.48
N GLU A 183 -20.38 8.78 10.37
CA GLU A 183 -20.84 8.41 11.72
C GLU A 183 -20.30 9.35 12.83
N GLY A 184 -19.30 10.18 12.51
CA GLY A 184 -18.66 11.16 13.39
C GLY A 184 -17.72 10.53 14.42
N ASP A 185 -17.13 9.37 14.14
CA ASP A 185 -16.18 8.70 15.01
C ASP A 185 -14.71 9.03 14.74
N GLU A 186 -14.35 9.68 13.64
CA GLU A 186 -12.96 10.07 13.36
C GLU A 186 -12.59 11.45 13.89
N ILE A 187 -11.37 11.60 14.40
CA ILE A 187 -10.87 12.86 15.01
C ILE A 187 -10.87 14.01 14.00
N ASP A 188 -10.59 13.68 12.74
CA ASP A 188 -10.52 14.65 11.65
C ASP A 188 -11.69 14.54 10.64
N GLY A 189 -12.62 13.61 10.88
CA GLY A 189 -13.85 13.43 10.11
C GLY A 189 -13.69 12.70 8.77
N PHE A 190 -12.62 11.93 8.58
CA PHE A 190 -12.45 11.07 7.42
C PHE A 190 -11.99 9.66 7.81
N ASP A 191 -12.63 8.62 7.26
CA ASP A 191 -12.10 7.26 7.36
C ASP A 191 -10.85 7.14 6.47
N GLU A 192 -9.82 6.48 6.99
CA GLU A 192 -8.75 5.91 6.19
C GLU A 192 -9.23 4.66 5.47
N THR A 193 -8.77 4.48 4.23
CA THR A 193 -9.19 3.33 3.42
C THR A 193 -8.02 2.68 2.70
N ILE A 194 -8.10 1.37 2.52
CA ILE A 194 -7.30 0.67 1.52
C ILE A 194 -8.10 0.56 0.22
N CYS A 195 -7.41 0.63 -0.92
CA CYS A 195 -8.01 0.48 -2.24
C CYS A 195 -7.80 -0.96 -2.77
N PRO A 196 -8.86 -1.78 -2.90
CA PRO A 196 -8.79 -3.03 -3.66
C PRO A 196 -8.55 -2.78 -5.16
N LEU A 197 -8.29 -3.84 -5.93
CA LEU A 197 -8.12 -3.72 -7.39
C LEU A 197 -9.33 -3.11 -8.10
N ASP A 198 -10.53 -3.44 -7.63
CA ASP A 198 -11.85 -3.08 -8.17
C ASP A 198 -12.53 -1.95 -7.38
N PHE A 199 -11.76 -1.14 -6.64
CA PHE A 199 -12.32 -0.09 -5.76
C PHE A 199 -13.20 0.95 -6.47
N LYS A 200 -13.00 1.17 -7.78
CA LYS A 200 -13.85 2.08 -8.57
C LYS A 200 -15.28 1.58 -8.74
N SER A 201 -15.50 0.27 -8.79
CA SER A 201 -16.82 -0.34 -8.97
C SER A 201 -17.39 -0.87 -7.66
N GLU A 202 -16.54 -1.46 -6.80
CA GLU A 202 -16.97 -2.13 -5.56
C GLU A 202 -16.73 -1.28 -4.30
N GLY A 203 -16.11 -0.11 -4.45
CA GLY A 203 -15.76 0.79 -3.35
C GLY A 203 -14.46 0.42 -2.64
N MET A 204 -14.00 1.33 -1.79
CA MET A 204 -12.82 1.15 -0.93
C MET A 204 -13.18 0.28 0.29
N ILE A 205 -12.17 -0.11 1.07
CA ILE A 205 -12.39 -0.77 2.37
C ILE A 205 -11.95 0.21 3.46
N PRO A 206 -12.89 0.77 4.26
CA PRO A 206 -12.55 1.65 5.37
C PRO A 206 -11.95 0.90 6.54
N ASP A 207 -11.09 1.57 7.29
CA ASP A 207 -10.53 1.21 8.60
C ASP A 207 -11.55 0.57 9.55
N ASN A 208 -12.74 1.16 9.67
CA ASN A 208 -13.90 0.66 10.39
C ASN A 208 -14.20 -0.81 10.05
N ALA A 209 -14.28 -1.11 8.76
CA ALA A 209 -14.54 -2.47 8.28
C ALA A 209 -13.34 -3.40 8.52
N ILE A 210 -12.11 -2.89 8.48
CA ILE A 210 -10.91 -3.68 8.80
C ILE A 210 -10.90 -4.02 10.29
N ASN A 211 -11.11 -3.02 11.17
CA ASN A 211 -11.19 -3.17 12.61
C ASN A 211 -12.22 -4.22 13.02
N ASP A 212 -13.44 -4.09 12.49
CA ASP A 212 -14.56 -4.99 12.75
C ASP A 212 -14.24 -6.47 12.47
N ILE A 213 -13.46 -6.73 11.41
CA ILE A 213 -13.19 -8.09 10.96
C ILE A 213 -11.94 -8.68 11.62
N ILE A 214 -10.84 -7.92 11.72
CA ILE A 214 -9.55 -8.48 12.16
C ILE A 214 -9.02 -7.96 13.50
N VAL A 215 -9.57 -6.87 14.04
CA VAL A 215 -9.14 -6.31 15.34
C VAL A 215 -10.11 -6.70 16.45
N ARG A 216 -11.37 -6.26 16.35
CA ARG A 216 -12.39 -6.45 17.38
C ARG A 216 -12.56 -7.92 17.80
N PRO A 217 -12.52 -8.92 16.89
CA PRO A 217 -12.70 -10.32 17.26
C PRO A 217 -11.50 -10.99 17.95
N LEU A 218 -10.34 -10.33 18.04
CA LEU A 218 -9.12 -10.91 18.62
C LEU A 218 -9.31 -11.25 20.09
N LYS A 219 -9.25 -12.55 20.41
CA LYS A 219 -9.37 -13.07 21.77
C LYS A 219 -8.04 -13.09 22.51
N GLU A 220 -8.10 -13.22 23.82
CA GLU A 220 -6.93 -13.36 24.69
C GLU A 220 -5.93 -14.42 24.19
N GLY A 221 -4.64 -14.07 24.28
CA GLY A 221 -3.54 -14.93 23.82
C GLY A 221 -3.28 -14.91 22.31
N ILE A 222 -4.13 -14.27 21.50
CA ILE A 222 -3.91 -14.10 20.05
C ILE A 222 -3.22 -12.76 19.79
N LYS A 223 -2.25 -12.76 18.86
CA LYS A 223 -1.57 -11.54 18.41
C LYS A 223 -1.84 -11.29 16.92
N LEU A 224 -2.19 -10.05 16.57
CA LEU A 224 -2.21 -9.52 15.22
C LEU A 224 -1.10 -8.47 15.06
N HIS A 225 -0.29 -8.63 14.03
CA HIS A 225 0.59 -7.60 13.51
C HIS A 225 0.12 -7.17 12.13
N ALA A 226 -0.24 -5.90 11.98
CA ALA A 226 -0.50 -5.31 10.68
C ALA A 226 0.70 -4.46 10.22
N ILE A 227 1.03 -4.57 8.95
CA ILE A 227 2.06 -3.76 8.29
C ILE A 227 1.44 -3.21 7.01
N VAL A 228 1.15 -1.91 6.99
CA VAL A 228 0.37 -1.26 5.93
C VAL A 228 1.20 -0.17 5.25
N ASP A 229 1.65 -0.44 4.03
CA ASP A 229 2.38 0.48 3.17
C ASP A 229 1.40 1.11 2.17
N ALA A 230 0.65 2.09 2.67
CA ALA A 230 -0.33 2.87 1.91
C ALA A 230 -0.35 4.32 2.38
N CYS A 231 -0.64 5.26 1.47
CA CYS A 231 -0.88 6.66 1.85
C CYS A 231 -2.12 6.77 2.73
N HIS A 232 -2.12 7.74 3.65
CA HIS A 232 -3.23 7.98 4.58
C HIS A 232 -3.62 6.69 5.33
N SER A 233 -2.64 5.99 5.94
CA SER A 233 -2.90 4.76 6.69
C SER A 233 -2.47 4.84 8.15
N GLY A 234 -2.16 6.05 8.65
CA GLY A 234 -1.67 6.29 10.01
C GLY A 234 -2.53 5.60 11.08
N THR A 235 -3.84 5.56 10.85
CA THR A 235 -4.88 5.04 11.73
C THR A 235 -5.71 3.90 11.11
N ILE A 236 -5.24 3.25 10.03
CA ILE A 236 -5.98 2.24 9.22
C ILE A 236 -6.61 1.03 9.96
N LEU A 237 -6.35 0.85 11.25
CA LEU A 237 -6.92 -0.19 12.10
C LEU A 237 -7.72 0.37 13.29
N ASP A 238 -7.90 1.69 13.42
CA ASP A 238 -8.53 2.39 14.55
C ASP A 238 -7.97 2.00 15.91
N LEU A 239 -6.66 1.79 15.97
CA LEU A 239 -6.05 1.35 17.22
C LEU A 239 -6.00 2.52 18.23
N PRO A 240 -6.43 2.30 19.47
CA PRO A 240 -6.65 3.37 20.45
C PRO A 240 -5.35 4.00 20.99
N ARG A 241 -4.19 3.42 20.70
CA ARG A 241 -2.90 3.89 21.21
C ARG A 241 -1.91 4.11 20.08
N ILE A 242 -1.28 5.28 20.02
CA ILE A 242 -0.20 5.61 19.08
C ILE A 242 1.09 5.85 19.86
N TYR A 243 2.23 5.40 19.35
CA TYR A 243 3.52 5.62 20.01
C TYR A 243 4.11 6.97 19.62
N SER A 244 4.21 7.90 20.58
CA SER A 244 4.93 9.15 20.41
C SER A 244 6.43 8.92 20.61
N ARG A 245 7.22 9.08 19.54
CA ARG A 245 8.68 8.98 19.62
C ARG A 245 9.33 10.12 20.38
N ASN A 246 8.76 11.32 20.30
CA ASN A 246 9.29 12.50 20.98
C ASN A 246 9.13 12.34 22.49
N GLU A 247 7.97 11.86 22.93
CA GLU A 247 7.66 11.67 24.35
C GLU A 247 8.07 10.28 24.86
N LYS A 248 8.46 9.37 23.96
CA LYS A 248 8.80 7.96 24.23
C LYS A 248 7.73 7.22 25.04
N ARG A 249 6.45 7.51 24.75
CA ARG A 249 5.30 6.91 25.42
C ARG A 249 4.13 6.71 24.47
N TRP A 250 3.19 5.87 24.87
CA TRP A 250 1.92 5.72 24.19
C TRP A 250 1.00 6.92 24.49
N THR A 251 0.36 7.44 23.46
CA THR A 251 -0.62 8.52 23.51
C THR A 251 -2.00 7.99 23.18
N ASN A 252 -3.04 8.68 23.65
CA ASN A 252 -4.42 8.31 23.34
C ASN A 252 -4.74 8.64 21.88
N ASN A 253 -5.41 7.71 21.21
CA ASN A 253 -5.95 7.83 19.86
C ASN A 253 -7.41 7.33 19.81
N GLU A 254 -8.09 7.31 20.96
CA GLU A 254 -9.51 6.97 20.99
C GLU A 254 -10.35 8.03 20.28
N PRO A 255 -11.40 7.60 19.54
CA PRO A 255 -12.27 8.51 18.84
C PRO A 255 -13.04 9.42 19.82
N PRO A 256 -13.40 10.67 19.42
CA PRO A 256 -14.17 11.58 20.28
C PRO A 256 -15.54 11.00 20.68
N SER A 257 -16.13 10.17 19.82
CA SER A 257 -17.36 9.42 20.06
C SER A 257 -17.26 8.42 21.22
N ARG A 258 -16.03 8.05 21.61
CA ARG A 258 -15.70 6.99 22.58
C ARG A 258 -16.19 5.61 22.15
N THR A 259 -16.48 5.42 20.86
CA THR A 259 -16.72 4.10 20.29
C THR A 259 -15.52 3.21 20.56
N TYR A 260 -15.77 2.01 21.08
CA TYR A 260 -14.70 1.07 21.40
C TYR A 260 -14.15 0.41 20.13
N LYS A 261 -12.90 0.73 19.79
CA LYS A 261 -12.17 0.21 18.62
C LYS A 261 -11.06 -0.81 19.00
N GLY A 262 -11.09 -1.31 20.23
CA GLY A 262 -10.10 -2.26 20.75
C GLY A 262 -10.40 -3.73 20.39
N THR A 263 -9.71 -4.64 21.07
CA THR A 263 -9.79 -6.09 20.85
C THR A 263 -10.64 -6.78 21.92
N ASN A 264 -11.10 -8.01 21.68
CA ASN A 264 -11.74 -8.86 22.71
C ASN A 264 -10.71 -9.58 23.61
N GLY A 265 -9.70 -8.85 24.09
CA GLY A 265 -8.64 -9.36 24.97
C GLY A 265 -7.35 -9.79 24.26
N GLY A 266 -7.35 -9.91 22.93
CA GLY A 266 -6.14 -10.15 22.14
C GLY A 266 -5.26 -8.92 22.01
N LYS A 267 -4.16 -9.04 21.26
CA LYS A 267 -3.23 -7.93 20.99
C LYS A 267 -3.19 -7.59 19.52
N ALA A 268 -3.44 -6.33 19.18
CA ALA A 268 -3.20 -5.80 17.83
C ALA A 268 -2.09 -4.76 17.86
N ILE A 269 -1.17 -4.84 16.90
CA ILE A 269 -0.07 -3.88 16.68
C ILE A 269 -0.05 -3.54 15.19
N CYS A 270 0.04 -2.26 14.84
CA CYS A 270 0.13 -1.81 13.45
C CYS A 270 1.38 -0.98 13.22
N PHE A 271 2.08 -1.25 12.11
CA PHE A 271 3.05 -0.36 11.51
C PHE A 271 2.45 0.18 10.21
N SER A 272 2.28 1.50 10.11
CA SER A 272 1.69 2.14 8.94
C SER A 272 2.55 3.30 8.44
N ALA A 273 2.31 3.75 7.21
CA ALA A 273 2.92 4.96 6.68
C ALA A 273 2.00 6.17 6.91
N CYS A 274 2.53 7.26 7.48
CA CYS A 274 1.77 8.50 7.77
C CYS A 274 2.11 9.66 6.81
N GLU A 275 1.03 10.37 6.41
CA GLU A 275 0.76 11.64 5.67
C GLU A 275 1.78 12.26 4.66
N ASP A 276 1.43 13.04 3.61
CA ASP A 276 0.21 13.84 3.32
C ASP A 276 0.00 14.20 1.82
N HIS A 277 -1.27 14.42 1.41
CA HIS A 277 -1.89 14.97 0.16
C HIS A 277 -1.35 14.63 -1.24
N GLN A 278 -0.20 13.98 -1.37
CA GLN A 278 0.36 13.57 -2.63
C GLN A 278 0.16 12.07 -2.81
N LEU A 279 -0.41 11.70 -3.97
CA LEU A 279 -0.45 10.33 -4.46
C LEU A 279 0.88 9.63 -4.19
N ALA A 280 0.83 8.46 -3.55
CA ALA A 280 1.99 7.62 -3.31
C ALA A 280 2.77 7.49 -4.62
N ALA A 281 3.94 8.12 -4.69
CA ALA A 281 4.84 7.95 -5.81
C ALA A 281 5.78 6.81 -5.44
N ASP A 282 5.85 5.77 -6.29
CA ASP A 282 6.98 4.85 -6.28
C ASP A 282 8.28 5.68 -6.18
N THR A 283 9.16 5.35 -5.23
CA THR A 283 10.41 6.09 -5.02
C THR A 283 11.61 5.28 -5.49
N SER A 284 12.51 5.93 -6.24
CA SER A 284 13.80 5.35 -6.61
C SER A 284 14.88 5.58 -5.54
N ALA A 285 14.56 6.30 -4.45
CA ALA A 285 15.53 6.72 -3.45
C ALA A 285 16.09 5.56 -2.62
N PHE A 286 15.40 4.42 -2.58
CA PHE A 286 15.84 3.20 -1.89
C PHE A 286 16.18 2.05 -2.86
N SER A 287 16.27 2.36 -4.14
CA SER A 287 16.50 1.37 -5.20
C SER A 287 17.97 1.28 -5.58
N GLU A 288 18.63 0.17 -5.25
CA GLU A 288 19.82 -0.26 -6.00
C GLU A 288 19.37 -0.87 -7.34
N GLY A 289 19.11 -0.02 -8.35
CA GLY A 289 18.75 -0.43 -9.70
C GLY A 289 17.26 -0.26 -10.08
N LYS A 290 16.83 -0.98 -11.13
CA LYS A 290 15.57 -0.76 -11.89
C LYS A 290 14.26 -1.10 -11.14
N TYR A 291 14.32 -1.43 -9.84
CA TYR A 291 13.19 -1.89 -9.04
C TYR A 291 12.86 -0.87 -7.93
N MET A 292 11.62 -0.38 -7.89
CA MET A 292 11.15 0.59 -6.90
C MET A 292 10.45 -0.20 -5.79
N ASN A 293 10.78 0.01 -4.51
CA ASN A 293 10.08 -0.62 -3.38
C ASN A 293 9.33 0.47 -2.60
N GLY A 294 8.26 0.09 -1.90
CA GLY A 294 7.68 0.95 -0.87
C GLY A 294 8.73 1.29 0.19
N ALA A 295 8.90 2.58 0.51
CA ALA A 295 9.95 3.02 1.43
C ALA A 295 9.74 2.48 2.85
N MET A 296 8.49 2.37 3.30
CA MET A 296 8.14 1.73 4.57
C MET A 296 8.52 0.25 4.54
N THR A 297 8.07 -0.51 3.53
CA THR A 297 8.37 -1.94 3.42
C THR A 297 9.88 -2.21 3.33
N TYR A 298 10.59 -1.47 2.48
CA TYR A 298 12.04 -1.62 2.33
C TYR A 298 12.77 -1.39 3.66
N THR A 299 12.49 -0.27 4.34
CA THR A 299 13.19 0.08 5.59
C THR A 299 12.81 -0.86 6.74
N PHE A 300 11.55 -1.31 6.81
CA PHE A 300 11.10 -2.32 7.77
C PHE A 300 11.86 -3.64 7.60
N ILE A 301 11.92 -4.18 6.38
CA ILE A 301 12.60 -5.44 6.08
C ILE A 301 14.10 -5.31 6.32
N LYS A 302 14.72 -4.20 5.89
CA LYS A 302 16.15 -3.96 6.05
C LYS A 302 16.56 -3.91 7.52
N ALA A 303 15.81 -3.19 8.36
CA ALA A 303 16.06 -3.10 9.80
C ALA A 303 16.08 -4.49 10.46
N ILE A 304 15.11 -5.34 10.12
CA ILE A 304 15.02 -6.70 10.66
C ILE A 304 16.16 -7.57 10.11
N LYS A 305 16.48 -7.45 8.82
CA LYS A 305 17.56 -8.22 8.20
C LYS A 305 18.92 -7.93 8.84
N GLU A 306 19.21 -6.65 9.06
CA GLU A 306 20.47 -6.17 9.66
C GLU A 306 20.55 -6.37 11.19
N ASN A 307 19.40 -6.46 11.89
CA ASN A 307 19.38 -6.67 13.33
C ASN A 307 18.42 -7.81 13.75
N VAL A 308 19.01 -8.95 14.12
CA VAL A 308 18.29 -10.16 14.53
C VAL A 308 17.47 -9.99 15.81
N ASN A 309 17.82 -9.02 16.65
CA ASN A 309 17.15 -8.73 17.92
C ASN A 309 16.53 -7.33 17.93
N VAL A 310 16.07 -6.85 16.78
CA VAL A 310 15.43 -5.54 16.67
C VAL A 310 14.22 -5.44 17.61
N THR A 311 14.14 -4.34 18.35
CA THR A 311 13.01 -4.01 19.24
C THR A 311 11.98 -3.19 18.48
N TYR A 312 10.76 -3.03 19.01
CA TYR A 312 9.75 -2.17 18.34
C TYR A 312 10.23 -0.73 18.22
N SER A 313 10.78 -0.16 19.30
CA SER A 313 11.33 1.20 19.29
C SER A 313 12.58 1.33 18.41
N GLY A 314 13.43 0.31 18.38
CA GLY A 314 14.61 0.25 17.52
C GLY A 314 14.24 0.19 16.04
N LEU A 315 13.22 -0.61 15.70
CA LEU A 315 12.68 -0.69 14.35
C LEU A 315 12.13 0.66 13.90
N MET A 316 11.28 1.30 14.71
CA MET A 316 10.74 2.63 14.41
C MET A 316 11.86 3.65 14.22
N HIS A 317 12.84 3.66 15.13
CA HIS A 317 13.97 4.56 15.05
C HIS A 317 14.76 4.39 13.74
N TYR A 318 15.06 3.14 13.36
CA TYR A 318 15.76 2.82 12.12
C TYR A 318 14.98 3.30 10.89
N MET A 319 13.68 3.01 10.82
CA MET A 319 12.84 3.38 9.68
C MET A 319 12.78 4.89 9.51
N HIS A 320 12.53 5.64 10.58
CA HIS A 320 12.54 7.12 10.55
C HIS A 320 13.91 7.68 10.13
N GLN A 321 15.00 7.15 10.66
CA GLN A 321 16.34 7.61 10.29
C GLN A 321 16.67 7.31 8.83
N SER A 322 16.23 6.16 8.32
CA SER A 322 16.41 5.78 6.92
C SER A 322 15.67 6.73 5.99
N ILE A 323 14.41 7.06 6.31
CA ILE A 323 13.60 8.01 5.52
C ILE A 323 14.16 9.43 5.61
N LYS A 324 14.55 9.87 6.81
CA LYS A 324 15.19 11.18 6.99
C LYS A 324 16.50 11.30 6.20
N SER A 325 17.35 10.27 6.24
CA SER A 325 18.64 10.26 5.54
C SER A 325 18.47 10.29 4.02
N ALA A 326 17.52 9.51 3.49
CA ALA A 326 17.21 9.54 2.06
C ALA A 326 16.71 10.92 1.60
N ASN A 327 15.91 11.60 2.42
CA ASN A 327 15.48 12.97 2.15
C ASN A 327 16.62 13.99 2.14
N VAL A 328 17.63 13.83 3.00
CA VAL A 328 18.83 14.69 3.00
C VAL A 328 19.69 14.44 1.77
N GLY A 329 19.89 13.16 1.38
CA GLY A 329 20.65 12.80 0.18
C GLY A 329 20.05 13.37 -1.11
N ILE A 330 18.73 13.48 -1.19
CA ILE A 330 18.02 14.15 -2.30
C ILE A 330 18.27 15.68 -2.29
N GLY A 331 18.36 16.30 -1.11
CA GLY A 331 18.56 17.75 -0.96
C GLY A 331 19.99 18.25 -1.22
N CYS A 332 21.01 17.37 -1.15
CA CYS A 332 22.41 17.75 -1.31
C CYS A 332 22.96 17.64 -2.76
N LEU A 333 22.12 17.31 -3.75
CA LEU A 333 22.50 17.30 -5.16
C LEU A 333 22.02 18.59 -5.85
N PRO A 334 22.89 19.60 -6.06
CA PRO A 334 22.52 20.74 -6.87
C PRO A 334 22.45 20.29 -8.33
N SER A 335 21.29 20.50 -8.97
CA SER A 335 21.08 20.49 -10.43
C SER A 335 20.77 19.19 -11.20
N LEU A 336 20.31 18.09 -10.60
CA LEU A 336 19.85 16.92 -11.38
C LEU A 336 18.39 16.54 -11.13
N ASN A 337 17.56 16.92 -12.12
CA ASN A 337 16.17 16.51 -12.39
C ASN A 337 15.07 16.96 -11.39
N PRO A 338 14.05 17.74 -11.82
CA PRO A 338 12.89 18.12 -10.99
C PRO A 338 11.96 16.93 -10.64
N PHE A 339 12.38 15.70 -10.91
CA PHE A 339 11.60 14.47 -10.71
C PHE A 339 11.91 13.74 -9.41
N TYR A 340 12.95 14.12 -8.65
CA TYR A 340 13.21 13.53 -7.34
C TYR A 340 12.32 14.18 -6.28
N ARG A 341 11.19 13.53 -5.98
CA ARG A 341 10.29 13.95 -4.89
C ARG A 341 10.86 13.51 -3.55
N LYS A 342 10.80 14.41 -2.56
CA LYS A 342 11.03 14.10 -1.15
C LYS A 342 10.16 12.92 -0.75
N LEU A 343 10.71 11.96 -0.04
CA LEU A 343 9.96 10.89 0.62
C LEU A 343 9.15 11.51 1.75
N VAL A 344 7.86 11.66 1.54
CA VAL A 344 6.91 12.12 2.55
C VAL A 344 6.21 10.87 3.08
N GLN A 345 6.91 10.14 3.95
CA GLN A 345 6.36 9.02 4.70
C GLN A 345 6.97 9.08 6.10
N ASP A 346 6.16 9.13 7.15
CA ASP A 346 6.63 8.96 8.52
C ASP A 346 6.01 7.69 9.10
N PRO A 347 6.78 6.66 9.46
CA PRO A 347 6.20 5.43 9.99
C PRO A 347 5.48 5.71 11.31
N VAL A 348 4.30 5.14 11.48
CA VAL A 348 3.50 5.20 12.70
C VAL A 348 3.40 3.80 13.30
N LEU A 349 3.50 3.75 14.62
CA LEU A 349 3.28 2.53 15.40
C LEU A 349 2.05 2.75 16.28
N SER A 350 1.04 1.90 16.10
CA SER A 350 -0.18 1.91 16.91
C SER A 350 -0.50 0.54 17.49
N THR A 351 -1.31 0.49 18.55
CA THR A 351 -1.62 -0.76 19.27
C THR A 351 -2.96 -0.71 20.00
N SER A 352 -3.53 -1.89 20.28
CA SER A 352 -4.73 -2.06 21.09
C SER A 352 -4.53 -1.72 22.58
N HIS A 353 -3.32 -1.88 23.11
CA HIS A 353 -2.99 -1.60 24.51
C HIS A 353 -1.49 -1.33 24.69
N ASP A 354 -1.15 -0.51 25.67
CA ASP A 354 0.23 -0.13 25.95
C ASP A 354 1.12 -1.36 26.20
N PHE A 355 2.33 -1.31 25.66
CA PHE A 355 3.34 -2.33 25.91
C PHE A 355 4.75 -1.74 25.91
N ASP A 356 5.71 -2.49 26.45
CA ASP A 356 7.12 -2.12 26.41
C ASP A 356 7.69 -2.21 24.99
N VAL A 357 7.88 -1.07 24.35
CA VAL A 357 8.44 -0.96 22.99
C VAL A 357 9.91 -1.40 22.89
N THR A 358 10.60 -1.59 24.01
CA THR A 358 11.97 -2.12 24.05
C THR A 358 12.02 -3.64 23.94
N GLN A 359 10.87 -4.33 24.01
CA GLN A 359 10.82 -5.76 23.76
C GLN A 359 11.19 -6.07 22.29
N LYS A 360 11.73 -7.28 22.07
CA LYS A 360 12.08 -7.79 20.74
C LYS A 360 10.83 -7.90 19.85
N LEU A 361 10.95 -7.51 18.59
CA LEU A 361 9.92 -7.73 17.57
C LEU A 361 9.65 -9.24 17.41
N ASN A 362 8.38 -9.64 17.51
CA ASN A 362 7.98 -11.03 17.42
C ASN A 362 6.64 -11.17 16.68
N LEU A 363 6.75 -11.33 15.35
CA LEU A 363 5.64 -11.54 14.42
C LEU A 363 5.07 -12.95 14.50
#